data_AF-A0A2D6ATE3-F1
#
_entry.id   AF-A0A2D6ATE3-F1
#
_cell.length_a   1.000
_cell.length_b   1.000
_cell.length_c   1.000
_cell.angle_alpha   90.00
_cell.angle_beta   90.00
_cell.angle_gamma   90.00
#
_symmetry.space_group_name_H-M   'P 1'
#
loop_
_entity.id
_entity.type
_entity.pdbx_description
1 polymer ?
#
loop_
_entity_poly.entity_id
_entity_poly.type
_entity_poly.pdbx_seq_one_letter_code
_entity_poly.pdbx_strand_id
1 'polypeptide(L)'
;MKLTGHWSGQYTQLVGSTQPAPLGLETFEVEIIEIDGTLTGNGKDTSLSDEPFTISGFCDNKIISFVKKYNRLIYQDDEGNVLGNNDFESIEIHYSGEYNQDEEQIAGTWEIILSETQEGLQDSYTEQIEYGEWFMKKSDSQTILHHKDTFNISGNQLSITDSKIHWENKLIDKTIEAPTQIRYGVSPIEIDMFTIGTNFKIQLKDIHSNQFNISIKSYLGIGKDRKYELYESLIDNLWDRFFSQNFADMIANWENGETLEIGELRIDSESIQNNKVKIKFDDMKILSKWDHILINSQSNLKQFIRIQYLKDWNWPLISEILNRKAEQSAK
;
A
#
# COMPACT_ATOMS: atom_id res chain seq x y z
N MET A 1 -9.83 -17.79 -20.78
CA MET A 1 -8.46 -17.66 -20.25
C MET A 1 -8.55 -16.85 -18.96
N LYS A 2 -7.94 -17.28 -17.84
CA LYS A 2 -8.01 -16.50 -16.57
C LYS A 2 -6.75 -15.64 -16.43
N LEU A 3 -6.82 -14.41 -16.92
CA LEU A 3 -5.69 -13.47 -16.88
C LEU A 3 -5.49 -12.83 -15.51
N THR A 4 -6.54 -12.76 -14.67
CA THR A 4 -6.44 -12.18 -13.34
C THR A 4 -5.34 -12.84 -12.50
N GLY A 5 -4.44 -12.03 -11.96
CA GLY A 5 -3.32 -12.44 -11.12
C GLY A 5 -2.05 -11.63 -11.36
N HIS A 6 -0.96 -12.08 -10.73
CA HIS A 6 0.35 -11.45 -10.85
C HIS A 6 1.17 -12.07 -11.99
N TRP A 7 1.82 -11.22 -12.76
CA TRP A 7 2.63 -11.59 -13.92
C TRP A 7 4.00 -10.94 -13.84
N SER A 8 5.02 -11.67 -14.26
CA SER A 8 6.37 -11.15 -14.43
C SER A 8 6.76 -11.29 -15.90
N GLY A 9 7.28 -10.21 -16.46
CA GLY A 9 7.63 -10.14 -17.86
C GLY A 9 9.00 -9.53 -18.12
N GLN A 10 9.42 -9.68 -19.37
CA GLN A 10 10.62 -9.11 -19.93
C GLN A 10 10.29 -8.43 -21.25
N TYR A 11 11.03 -7.38 -21.57
CA TYR A 11 10.99 -6.79 -22.90
C TYR A 11 12.39 -6.48 -23.40
N THR A 12 12.50 -6.43 -24.73
CA THR A 12 13.70 -6.04 -25.45
C THR A 12 13.35 -4.85 -26.34
N GLN A 13 14.32 -3.96 -26.58
CA GLN A 13 14.16 -2.85 -27.53
C GLN A 13 14.80 -3.23 -28.86
N LEU A 14 14.03 -3.26 -29.94
CA LEU A 14 14.58 -3.50 -31.27
C LEU A 14 15.10 -2.17 -31.82
N VAL A 15 16.43 -2.00 -31.80
CA VAL A 15 17.07 -0.78 -32.29
C VAL A 15 17.07 -0.79 -33.82
N GLY A 16 16.48 0.23 -34.45
CA GLY A 16 16.50 0.44 -35.90
C GLY A 16 17.87 0.83 -36.51
N SER A 17 18.99 0.53 -35.84
CA SER A 17 20.34 0.93 -36.27
C SER A 17 21.25 -0.27 -36.56
N THR A 18 22.21 -0.07 -37.46
CA THR A 18 23.11 -1.09 -38.02
C THR A 18 24.09 -1.74 -37.02
N GLN A 19 24.03 -1.40 -35.74
CA GLN A 19 24.78 -2.08 -34.67
C GLN A 19 23.91 -2.20 -33.41
N PRO A 20 23.31 -3.37 -33.14
CA PRO A 20 22.59 -3.57 -31.89
C PRO A 20 23.59 -3.54 -30.73
N ALA A 21 23.44 -2.56 -29.84
CA ALA A 21 23.98 -2.68 -28.50
C ALA A 21 23.42 -3.95 -27.85
N PRO A 22 24.15 -4.61 -26.93
CA PRO A 22 23.60 -5.76 -26.22
C PRO A 22 22.28 -5.36 -25.56
N LEU A 23 21.21 -6.07 -25.92
CA LEU A 23 19.85 -5.81 -25.43
C LEU A 23 19.87 -5.89 -23.91
N GLY A 24 19.66 -4.76 -23.24
CA GLY A 24 19.28 -4.76 -21.84
C GLY A 24 17.96 -5.53 -21.73
N LEU A 25 17.99 -6.68 -21.06
CA LEU A 25 16.76 -7.36 -20.67
C LEU A 25 16.17 -6.58 -19.50
N GLU A 26 15.20 -5.74 -19.80
CA GLU A 26 14.41 -5.07 -18.77
C GLU A 26 13.31 -6.01 -18.29
N THR A 27 12.98 -5.93 -17.01
CA THR A 27 11.97 -6.79 -16.36
C THR A 27 10.89 -5.92 -15.75
N PHE A 28 9.66 -6.44 -15.77
CA PHE A 28 8.51 -5.78 -15.16
C PHE A 28 7.62 -6.77 -14.42
N GLU A 29 6.86 -6.24 -13.48
CA GLU A 29 5.85 -6.96 -12.70
C GLU A 29 4.52 -6.24 -12.84
N VAL A 30 3.44 -6.99 -13.04
CA VAL A 30 2.10 -6.42 -13.18
C VAL A 30 1.04 -7.31 -12.53
N GLU A 31 0.16 -6.70 -11.76
CA GLU A 31 -1.08 -7.32 -11.30
C GLU A 31 -2.19 -6.98 -12.28
N ILE A 32 -2.74 -8.00 -12.94
CA ILE A 32 -3.79 -7.87 -13.94
C ILE A 32 -5.13 -8.26 -13.30
N ILE A 33 -6.15 -7.45 -13.59
CA ILE A 33 -7.56 -7.71 -13.30
C ILE A 33 -8.31 -7.77 -14.63
N GLU A 34 -8.89 -8.93 -14.93
CA GLU A 34 -9.72 -9.15 -16.12
C GLU A 34 -11.19 -9.27 -15.71
N ILE A 35 -12.04 -8.46 -16.36
CA ILE A 35 -13.50 -8.47 -16.18
C ILE A 35 -14.15 -8.32 -17.56
N ASP A 36 -14.87 -9.36 -17.99
CA ASP A 36 -15.61 -9.39 -19.26
C ASP A 36 -14.75 -8.99 -20.48
N GLY A 37 -13.52 -9.49 -20.55
CA GLY A 37 -12.57 -9.18 -21.61
C GLY A 37 -11.86 -7.83 -21.48
N THR A 38 -12.20 -7.02 -20.48
CA THR A 38 -11.50 -5.75 -20.19
C THR A 38 -10.35 -6.01 -19.22
N LEU A 39 -9.18 -5.44 -19.52
CA LEU A 39 -7.98 -5.55 -18.69
C LEU A 39 -7.69 -4.22 -17.99
N THR A 40 -7.41 -4.30 -16.69
CA THR A 40 -6.86 -3.22 -15.89
C THR A 40 -5.76 -3.76 -14.99
N GLY A 41 -4.86 -2.92 -14.50
CA GLY A 41 -3.82 -3.39 -13.61
C GLY A 41 -2.84 -2.32 -13.16
N ASN A 42 -2.03 -2.68 -12.18
CA ASN A 42 -0.92 -1.85 -11.68
C ASN A 42 0.37 -2.66 -11.76
N GLY A 43 1.47 -2.00 -12.05
CA GLY A 43 2.77 -2.64 -12.17
C GLY A 43 3.93 -1.70 -11.91
N LYS A 44 5.13 -2.25 -12.04
CA LYS A 44 6.41 -1.53 -11.90
C LYS A 44 7.45 -2.20 -12.79
N ASP A 45 8.40 -1.42 -13.29
CA ASP A 45 9.62 -1.99 -13.86
C ASP A 45 10.65 -2.19 -12.75
N THR A 46 11.41 -3.26 -12.80
CA THR A 46 12.39 -3.59 -11.76
C THR A 46 13.49 -2.53 -11.66
N SER A 47 13.86 -1.94 -12.80
CA SER A 47 14.84 -0.85 -12.89
C SER A 47 14.28 0.52 -12.46
N LEU A 48 12.95 0.66 -12.40
CA LEU A 48 12.23 1.89 -12.06
C LEU A 48 11.21 1.62 -10.96
N SER A 49 11.65 0.95 -9.89
CA SER A 49 10.76 0.45 -8.84
C SER A 49 9.97 1.55 -8.10
N ASP A 50 10.43 2.80 -8.16
CA ASP A 50 9.79 3.99 -7.61
C ASP A 50 8.83 4.69 -8.59
N GLU A 51 8.69 4.18 -9.81
CA GLU A 51 7.82 4.69 -10.87
C GLU A 51 6.73 3.65 -11.21
N PRO A 52 5.63 3.59 -10.44
CA PRO A 52 4.54 2.68 -10.76
C PRO A 52 3.87 3.08 -12.08
N PHE A 53 3.35 2.06 -12.77
CA PHE A 53 2.54 2.24 -13.97
C PHE A 53 1.18 1.56 -13.83
N THR A 54 0.24 2.02 -14.64
CA THR A 54 -1.07 1.38 -14.82
C THR A 54 -1.15 0.74 -16.20
N ILE A 55 -2.00 -0.28 -16.34
CA ILE A 55 -2.38 -0.82 -17.64
C ILE A 55 -3.89 -0.71 -17.87
N SER A 56 -4.29 -0.47 -19.12
CA SER A 56 -5.68 -0.57 -19.56
C SER A 56 -5.76 -1.17 -20.95
N GLY A 57 -6.65 -2.13 -21.17
CA GLY A 57 -6.71 -2.85 -22.43
C GLY A 57 -7.84 -3.85 -22.54
N PHE A 58 -7.68 -4.82 -23.44
CA PHE A 58 -8.63 -5.89 -23.66
C PHE A 58 -7.94 -7.23 -23.93
N CYS A 59 -8.69 -8.31 -23.72
CA CYS A 59 -8.37 -9.61 -24.25
C CYS A 59 -9.57 -10.20 -24.99
N ASP A 60 -9.31 -10.79 -26.16
CA ASP A 60 -10.30 -11.56 -26.90
C ASP A 60 -9.65 -12.86 -27.40
N ASN A 61 -10.23 -13.99 -27.00
CA ASN A 61 -9.69 -15.33 -27.23
C ASN A 61 -8.26 -15.50 -26.69
N LYS A 62 -7.27 -15.46 -27.59
CA LYS A 62 -5.85 -15.55 -27.27
C LYS A 62 -5.14 -14.22 -27.44
N ILE A 63 -5.80 -13.20 -27.99
CA ILE A 63 -5.19 -11.90 -28.27
C ILE A 63 -5.30 -11.04 -27.01
N ILE A 64 -4.21 -10.39 -26.66
CA ILE A 64 -4.11 -9.44 -25.56
C ILE A 64 -3.55 -8.14 -26.11
N SER A 65 -4.18 -7.01 -25.77
CA SER A 65 -3.63 -5.69 -26.05
C SER A 65 -3.91 -4.75 -24.90
N PHE A 66 -2.92 -3.98 -24.46
CA PHE A 66 -3.06 -2.99 -23.40
C PHE A 66 -2.10 -1.83 -23.59
N VAL A 67 -2.48 -0.68 -23.05
CA VAL A 67 -1.63 0.50 -22.93
C VAL A 67 -1.04 0.53 -21.53
N LYS A 68 0.27 0.63 -21.44
CA LYS A 68 1.01 0.91 -20.20
C LYS A 68 1.27 2.42 -20.11
N LYS A 69 1.01 2.99 -18.94
CA LYS A 69 1.18 4.43 -18.68
C LYS A 69 1.71 4.68 -17.27
N TYR A 70 2.82 5.42 -17.15
CA TYR A 70 3.33 5.84 -15.85
C TYR A 70 2.52 7.04 -15.32
N ASN A 71 2.69 7.35 -14.04
CA ASN A 71 2.06 8.51 -13.42
C ASN A 71 2.62 9.86 -13.91
N ARG A 72 3.80 9.84 -14.54
CA ARG A 72 4.53 11.03 -15.02
C ARG A 72 5.41 10.69 -16.22
N LEU A 73 5.95 11.70 -16.90
CA LEU A 73 6.92 11.49 -17.96
C LEU A 73 8.22 10.92 -17.38
N ILE A 74 8.65 9.77 -17.89
CA ILE A 74 9.94 9.16 -17.57
C ILE A 74 10.83 9.25 -18.81
N TYR A 75 12.06 9.71 -18.65
CA TYR A 75 13.01 9.84 -19.74
C TYR A 75 14.44 9.60 -19.25
N GLN A 76 15.33 9.22 -20.17
CA GLN A 76 16.75 9.07 -19.90
C GLN A 76 17.50 10.30 -20.42
N ASP A 77 18.38 10.88 -19.60
CA ASP A 77 19.23 11.99 -20.02
C ASP A 77 20.47 11.51 -20.81
N ASP A 78 21.26 12.46 -21.31
CA ASP A 78 22.48 12.18 -22.10
C ASP A 78 23.57 11.41 -21.32
N GLU A 79 23.49 11.39 -19.99
CA GLU A 79 24.41 10.66 -19.11
C GLU A 79 23.90 9.25 -18.80
N GLY A 80 22.69 8.92 -19.24
CA GLY A 80 22.05 7.63 -19.02
C GLY A 80 21.25 7.57 -17.71
N ASN A 81 21.07 8.68 -16.99
CA ASN A 81 20.24 8.70 -15.78
C ASN A 81 18.76 8.72 -16.17
N VAL A 82 17.95 7.93 -15.46
CA VAL A 82 16.49 7.98 -15.63
C VAL A 82 15.92 9.05 -14.70
N LEU A 83 15.12 9.95 -15.27
CA LEU A 83 14.52 11.09 -14.60
C LEU A 83 13.01 11.09 -14.80
N GLY A 84 12.26 11.53 -13.77
CA GLY A 84 10.82 11.73 -13.82
C GLY A 84 10.46 13.22 -13.86
N ASN A 85 9.53 13.60 -14.73
CA ASN A 85 9.01 14.96 -14.85
C ASN A 85 7.49 15.01 -14.65
N ASN A 86 7.06 15.67 -13.58
CA ASN A 86 5.65 15.78 -13.19
C ASN A 86 4.87 16.81 -14.01
N ASP A 87 5.54 17.67 -14.78
CA ASP A 87 4.89 18.73 -15.55
C ASP A 87 4.35 18.23 -16.90
N PHE A 88 4.70 17.00 -17.30
CA PHE A 88 4.31 16.39 -18.56
C PHE A 88 3.61 15.05 -18.34
N GLU A 89 2.65 14.78 -19.21
CA GLU A 89 1.96 13.50 -19.25
C GLU A 89 2.93 12.37 -19.66
N SER A 90 2.70 11.19 -19.10
CA SER A 90 3.47 10.01 -19.49
C SER A 90 3.15 9.59 -20.92
N ILE A 91 4.17 9.04 -21.59
CA ILE A 91 4.02 8.46 -22.92
C ILE A 91 3.26 7.14 -22.80
N GLU A 92 2.37 6.88 -23.77
CA GLU A 92 1.64 5.63 -23.86
C GLU A 92 2.49 4.57 -24.55
N ILE A 93 2.64 3.41 -23.91
CA ILE A 93 3.36 2.26 -24.45
C ILE A 93 2.32 1.20 -24.81
N HIS A 94 2.18 0.91 -26.09
CA HIS A 94 1.17 0.00 -26.60
C HIS A 94 1.75 -1.41 -26.66
N TYR A 95 1.13 -2.33 -25.93
CA TYR A 95 1.46 -3.76 -25.96
C TYR A 95 0.40 -4.52 -26.74
N SER A 96 0.85 -5.47 -27.55
CA SER A 96 0.01 -6.44 -28.26
C SER A 96 0.69 -7.80 -28.23
N GLY A 97 -0.08 -8.88 -28.06
CA GLY A 97 0.48 -10.22 -28.00
C GLY A 97 -0.57 -11.33 -28.00
N GLU A 98 -0.08 -12.57 -27.95
CA GLU A 98 -0.90 -13.77 -27.93
C GLU A 98 -0.56 -14.67 -26.73
N TYR A 99 -1.59 -15.26 -26.13
CA TYR A 99 -1.43 -16.27 -25.09
C TYR A 99 -1.11 -17.63 -25.69
N ASN A 100 0.07 -18.14 -25.34
CA ASN A 100 0.47 -19.52 -25.60
C ASN A 100 0.06 -20.41 -24.43
N GLN A 101 -0.93 -21.28 -24.67
CA GLN A 101 -1.43 -22.21 -23.67
C GLN A 101 -0.41 -23.30 -23.29
N ASP A 102 0.47 -23.71 -24.21
CA ASP A 102 1.43 -24.79 -23.96
C ASP A 102 2.58 -24.32 -23.06
N GLU A 103 2.92 -23.04 -23.13
CA GLU A 103 4.01 -22.41 -22.39
C GLU A 103 3.53 -21.57 -21.20
N GLU A 104 2.22 -21.48 -21.01
CA GLU A 104 1.53 -20.64 -20.03
C GLU A 104 2.07 -19.20 -20.00
N GLN A 105 2.34 -18.65 -21.20
CA GLN A 105 2.95 -17.33 -21.36
C GLN A 105 2.18 -16.47 -22.36
N ILE A 106 2.34 -15.16 -22.24
CA ILE A 106 1.89 -14.19 -23.24
C ILE A 106 3.15 -13.62 -23.87
N ALA A 107 3.19 -13.52 -25.19
CA ALA A 107 4.30 -12.92 -25.91
C ALA A 107 3.81 -12.08 -27.08
N GLY A 108 4.56 -11.04 -27.43
CA GLY A 108 4.23 -10.19 -28.57
C GLY A 108 5.15 -8.99 -28.71
N THR A 109 4.61 -7.88 -29.20
CA THR A 109 5.34 -6.65 -29.47
C THR A 109 4.84 -5.50 -28.62
N TRP A 110 5.73 -4.55 -28.35
CA TRP A 110 5.38 -3.26 -27.78
C TRP A 110 5.83 -2.15 -28.74
N GLU A 111 5.14 -1.02 -28.71
CA GLU A 111 5.48 0.17 -29.49
C GLU A 111 5.24 1.48 -28.73
N ILE A 112 6.02 2.51 -29.07
CA ILE A 112 5.94 3.88 -28.56
C ILE A 112 6.01 4.83 -29.75
N ILE A 113 5.04 5.74 -29.86
CA ILE A 113 5.06 6.83 -30.84
C ILE A 113 5.79 8.02 -30.21
N LEU A 114 7.03 8.28 -30.63
CA LEU A 114 7.85 9.36 -30.10
C LEU A 114 7.50 10.73 -30.68
N SER A 115 7.17 10.76 -31.97
CA SER A 115 6.71 11.97 -32.64
C SER A 115 5.91 11.64 -33.89
N GLU A 116 4.97 12.53 -34.22
CA GLU A 116 4.19 12.49 -35.43
C GLU A 116 4.32 13.86 -36.11
N THR A 117 4.81 13.89 -37.34
CA THR A 117 4.98 15.13 -38.12
C THR A 117 4.13 15.08 -39.37
N GLN A 118 3.20 16.02 -39.53
CA GLN A 118 2.42 16.14 -40.76
C GLN A 118 3.29 16.63 -41.92
N GLU A 119 3.31 15.88 -43.03
CA GLU A 119 4.03 16.22 -44.24
C GLU A 119 3.10 16.90 -45.28
N GLY A 120 3.27 18.22 -45.44
CA GLY A 120 2.60 18.98 -46.48
C GLY A 120 1.14 19.34 -46.17
N LEU A 121 0.35 19.58 -47.23
CA LEU A 121 -1.08 19.95 -47.15
C LEU A 121 -2.02 18.74 -47.26
N GLN A 122 -1.49 17.53 -47.30
CA GLN A 122 -2.25 16.28 -47.37
C GLN A 122 -2.26 15.60 -46.00
N ASP A 123 -3.17 14.64 -45.80
CA ASP A 123 -3.26 13.79 -44.59
C ASP A 123 -2.13 12.74 -44.57
N SER A 124 -0.88 13.19 -44.71
CA SER A 124 0.33 12.36 -44.66
C SER A 124 1.10 12.69 -43.39
N TYR A 125 1.53 11.66 -42.68
CA TYR A 125 2.28 11.79 -41.43
C TYR A 125 3.55 10.94 -41.49
N THR A 126 4.63 11.47 -40.94
CA THR A 126 5.86 10.74 -40.66
C THR A 126 5.93 10.52 -39.16
N GLU A 127 5.89 9.24 -38.77
CA GLU A 127 5.97 8.83 -37.38
C GLU A 127 7.39 8.34 -37.05
N GLN A 128 7.87 8.73 -35.88
CA GLN A 128 9.04 8.11 -35.28
C GLN A 128 8.56 7.14 -34.20
N ILE A 129 8.73 5.85 -34.46
CA ILE A 129 8.28 4.77 -33.57
C ILE A 129 9.49 4.04 -32.98
N GLU A 130 9.43 3.74 -31.70
CA GLU A 130 10.24 2.69 -31.08
C GLU A 130 9.39 1.45 -30.83
N TYR A 131 9.98 0.27 -30.97
CA TYR A 131 9.26 -0.98 -30.78
C TYR A 131 10.20 -2.08 -30.30
N GLY A 132 9.60 -3.17 -29.83
CA GLY A 132 10.36 -4.33 -29.42
C GLY A 132 9.50 -5.54 -29.13
N GLU A 133 10.12 -6.59 -28.60
CA GLU A 133 9.45 -7.82 -28.22
C GLU A 133 9.27 -7.88 -26.70
N TRP A 134 8.23 -8.56 -26.25
CA TRP A 134 8.01 -8.82 -24.84
C TRP A 134 7.39 -10.19 -24.62
N PHE A 135 7.57 -10.71 -23.42
CA PHE A 135 6.80 -11.84 -22.93
C PHE A 135 6.55 -11.71 -21.44
N MET A 136 5.49 -12.35 -20.93
CA MET A 136 5.23 -12.48 -19.51
C MET A 136 4.67 -13.84 -19.16
N LYS A 137 4.98 -14.30 -17.96
CA LYS A 137 4.45 -15.53 -17.38
C LYS A 137 3.69 -15.21 -16.12
N LYS A 138 2.63 -15.97 -15.88
CA LYS A 138 1.91 -15.87 -14.63
C LYS A 138 2.86 -16.32 -13.53
N SER A 139 3.09 -15.47 -12.55
CA SER A 139 3.88 -15.87 -11.40
C SER A 139 3.07 -16.92 -10.66
N ASP A 140 3.59 -18.15 -10.56
CA ASP A 140 3.02 -19.16 -9.68
C ASP A 140 2.79 -18.49 -8.33
N SER A 141 1.56 -18.57 -7.83
CA SER A 141 1.08 -17.85 -6.64
C SER A 141 1.78 -18.22 -5.33
N GLN A 142 2.99 -18.79 -5.40
CA GLN A 142 3.89 -19.15 -4.32
C GLN A 142 5.31 -18.58 -4.44
N THR A 143 5.68 -17.97 -5.57
CA THR A 143 6.78 -16.99 -5.57
C THR A 143 6.15 -15.62 -5.44
N ILE A 144 5.52 -15.39 -4.29
CA ILE A 144 5.30 -14.03 -3.82
C ILE A 144 6.72 -13.48 -3.70
N LEU A 145 7.17 -12.70 -4.68
CA LEU A 145 8.18 -11.69 -4.42
C LEU A 145 7.62 -10.94 -3.23
N HIS A 146 8.12 -11.26 -2.04
CA HIS A 146 7.72 -10.60 -0.81
C HIS A 146 7.87 -9.13 -1.09
N HIS A 147 6.76 -8.43 -1.34
CA HIS A 147 6.80 -7.01 -1.69
C HIS A 147 7.52 -6.36 -0.53
N LYS A 148 8.77 -5.96 -0.74
CA LYS A 148 9.62 -5.43 0.32
C LYS A 148 9.45 -3.93 0.29
N ASP A 149 8.51 -3.43 1.07
CA ASP A 149 8.36 -1.98 1.20
C ASP A 149 9.45 -1.44 2.11
N THR A 150 10.06 -0.35 1.68
CA THR A 150 11.26 0.17 2.32
C THR A 150 11.08 1.64 2.67
N PHE A 151 11.27 1.98 3.93
CA PHE A 151 11.05 3.31 4.49
C PHE A 151 12.34 3.86 5.10
N ASN A 152 12.67 5.12 4.78
CA ASN A 152 13.82 5.81 5.35
C ASN A 152 13.39 6.65 6.56
N ILE A 153 13.70 6.18 7.77
CA ILE A 153 13.31 6.81 9.03
C ILE A 153 14.53 7.30 9.79
N SER A 154 14.76 8.62 9.77
CA SER A 154 15.88 9.28 10.45
C SER A 154 17.25 8.68 10.07
N GLY A 155 17.43 8.33 8.79
CA GLY A 155 18.65 7.72 8.25
C GLY A 155 18.76 6.20 8.46
N ASN A 156 17.74 5.55 9.01
CA ASN A 156 17.65 4.09 9.10
C ASN A 156 16.68 3.56 8.05
N GLN A 157 16.94 2.36 7.56
CA GLN A 157 16.07 1.69 6.60
C GLN A 157 15.18 0.69 7.33
N LEU A 158 13.87 0.90 7.28
CA LEU A 158 12.85 -0.04 7.72
C LEU A 158 12.36 -0.81 6.50
N SER A 159 12.41 -2.13 6.56
CA SER A 159 11.88 -3.00 5.51
C SER A 159 10.71 -3.81 6.04
N ILE A 160 9.62 -3.86 5.29
CA ILE A 160 8.41 -4.61 5.63
C ILE A 160 8.19 -5.67 4.56
N THR A 161 8.06 -6.93 4.99
CA THR A 161 7.68 -8.07 4.14
C THR A 161 6.42 -8.72 4.70
N ASP A 162 5.83 -9.68 3.98
CA ASP A 162 4.54 -10.30 4.38
C ASP A 162 4.61 -11.05 5.71
N SER A 163 5.82 -11.39 6.15
CA SER A 163 6.03 -12.19 7.36
C SER A 163 6.87 -11.50 8.41
N LYS A 164 7.58 -10.42 8.07
CA LYS A 164 8.58 -9.83 8.95
C LYS A 164 8.71 -8.33 8.77
N ILE A 165 9.13 -7.70 9.85
CA ILE A 165 9.57 -6.31 9.85
C ILE A 165 11.03 -6.28 10.27
N HIS A 166 11.86 -5.61 9.48
CA HIS A 166 13.30 -5.54 9.65
C HIS A 166 13.76 -4.08 9.73
N TRP A 167 14.67 -3.77 10.66
CA TRP A 167 15.19 -2.42 10.88
C TRP A 167 16.72 -2.41 10.77
N GLU A 168 17.26 -1.84 9.70
CA GLU A 168 18.69 -1.78 9.47
C GLU A 168 19.33 -0.58 10.17
N ASN A 169 20.23 -0.88 11.11
CA ASN A 169 21.28 0.04 11.56
C ASN A 169 22.54 -0.78 11.91
N LYS A 170 23.72 -0.15 11.85
CA LYS A 170 25.08 -0.67 12.10
C LYS A 170 25.29 -1.49 13.40
N LEU A 171 24.30 -1.64 14.29
CA LEU A 171 24.46 -2.29 15.60
C LEU A 171 23.25 -3.09 16.13
N ILE A 172 22.02 -2.99 15.57
CA ILE A 172 20.85 -3.72 16.09
C ILE A 172 19.98 -4.17 14.92
N ASP A 173 20.19 -5.40 14.47
CA ASP A 173 19.22 -6.11 13.64
C ASP A 173 18.08 -6.55 14.55
N LYS A 174 16.96 -5.81 14.51
CA LYS A 174 15.74 -6.19 15.20
C LYS A 174 14.74 -6.67 14.18
N THR A 175 14.46 -7.96 14.22
CA THR A 175 13.43 -8.62 13.42
C THR A 175 12.27 -9.04 14.32
N ILE A 176 11.06 -8.81 13.85
CA ILE A 176 9.78 -9.21 14.47
C ILE A 176 9.01 -10.00 13.41
N GLU A 177 8.32 -11.07 13.83
CA GLU A 177 7.40 -11.83 12.98
C GLU A 177 6.14 -11.02 12.65
N ALA A 178 5.21 -11.59 11.88
CA ALA A 178 3.95 -10.95 11.53
C ALA A 178 3.25 -10.42 12.80
N PRO A 179 3.09 -9.09 12.95
CA PRO A 179 2.50 -8.51 14.14
C PRO A 179 1.00 -8.83 14.20
N THR A 180 0.52 -9.18 15.39
CA THR A 180 -0.91 -9.46 15.66
C THR A 180 -1.58 -8.37 16.45
N GLN A 181 -0.80 -7.45 17.03
CA GLN A 181 -1.32 -6.28 17.71
C GLN A 181 -0.61 -5.02 17.27
N ILE A 182 -1.37 -3.93 17.18
CA ILE A 182 -0.88 -2.60 16.83
C ILE A 182 -1.47 -1.55 17.75
N ARG A 183 -0.66 -0.56 18.09
CA ARG A 183 -1.15 0.73 18.59
C ARG A 183 -0.28 1.84 18.04
N TYR A 184 -0.91 2.94 17.67
CA TYR A 184 -0.22 4.10 17.16
C TYR A 184 -0.90 5.39 17.60
N GLY A 185 -0.18 6.48 17.54
CA GLY A 185 -0.71 7.79 17.86
C GLY A 185 0.38 8.85 17.93
N VAL A 186 -0.03 10.02 18.38
CA VAL A 186 0.83 11.21 18.42
C VAL A 186 0.99 11.67 19.86
N SER A 187 2.21 12.04 20.24
CA SER A 187 2.48 12.69 21.53
C SER A 187 3.29 13.97 21.33
N PRO A 188 3.03 15.03 22.12
CA PRO A 188 3.88 16.21 22.09
C PRO A 188 5.30 15.86 22.59
N ILE A 189 6.29 16.57 22.06
CA ILE A 189 7.65 16.60 22.62
C ILE A 189 7.72 17.85 23.48
N GLU A 190 7.96 17.69 24.77
CA GLU A 190 7.92 18.77 25.75
C GLU A 190 9.31 19.02 26.35
N ILE A 191 9.64 20.29 26.56
CA ILE A 191 10.74 20.73 27.43
C ILE A 191 10.11 21.64 28.47
N ASP A 192 10.12 21.19 29.73
CA ASP A 192 9.42 21.84 30.83
C ASP A 192 7.93 22.08 30.47
N MET A 193 7.45 23.31 30.47
CA MET A 193 6.06 23.65 30.12
C MET A 193 5.82 23.92 28.63
N PHE A 194 6.82 23.78 27.76
CA PHE A 194 6.73 24.13 26.35
C PHE A 194 6.69 22.90 25.45
N THR A 195 5.71 22.86 24.54
CA THR A 195 5.70 21.88 23.43
C THR A 195 6.66 22.36 22.33
N ILE A 196 7.74 21.61 22.12
CA ILE A 196 8.78 21.91 21.14
C ILE A 196 8.69 21.04 19.89
N GLY A 197 7.72 20.12 19.82
CA GLY A 197 7.64 19.20 18.69
C GLY A 197 6.56 18.14 18.83
N THR A 198 6.64 17.17 17.92
CA THR A 198 5.68 16.08 17.79
C THR A 198 6.43 14.75 17.63
N ASN A 199 5.99 13.74 18.36
CA ASN A 199 6.50 12.38 18.27
C ASN A 199 5.38 11.45 17.82
N PHE A 200 5.47 11.02 16.57
CA PHE A 200 4.63 9.98 15.98
C PHE A 200 5.15 8.62 16.40
N LYS A 201 4.29 7.79 16.99
CA LYS A 201 4.68 6.51 17.56
C LYS A 201 3.82 5.40 16.98
N ILE A 202 4.47 4.32 16.56
CA ILE A 202 3.84 3.06 16.20
C ILE A 202 4.47 1.99 17.06
N GLN A 203 3.65 1.15 17.66
CA GLN A 203 4.09 0.01 18.45
C GLN A 203 3.38 -1.22 17.92
N LEU A 204 4.16 -2.28 17.73
CA LEU A 204 3.72 -3.56 17.19
C LEU A 204 4.05 -4.64 18.20
N LYS A 205 3.21 -5.68 18.19
CA LYS A 205 3.42 -6.87 18.99
C LYS A 205 3.14 -8.11 18.17
N ASP A 206 4.04 -9.09 18.21
CA ASP A 206 3.84 -10.39 17.57
C ASP A 206 3.13 -11.40 18.49
N ILE A 207 2.90 -12.60 17.96
CA ILE A 207 2.32 -13.74 18.69
C ILE A 207 3.13 -14.15 19.93
N HIS A 208 4.43 -13.85 19.94
CA HIS A 208 5.34 -14.16 21.03
C HIS A 208 5.46 -13.01 22.04
N SER A 209 4.61 -11.97 21.90
CA SER A 209 4.65 -10.76 22.71
C SER A 209 5.92 -9.93 22.58
N ASN A 210 6.75 -10.17 21.55
CA ASN A 210 7.88 -9.30 21.24
C ASN A 210 7.34 -7.96 20.75
N GLN A 211 7.90 -6.88 21.28
CA GLN A 211 7.48 -5.52 20.93
C GLN A 211 8.45 -4.85 19.98
N PHE A 212 7.93 -4.19 18.97
CA PHE A 212 8.69 -3.35 18.06
C PHE A 212 8.13 -1.92 18.08
N ASN A 213 9.02 -0.93 18.19
CA ASN A 213 8.64 0.46 18.39
C ASN A 213 9.27 1.31 17.31
N ILE A 214 8.44 2.05 16.59
CA ILE A 214 8.85 3.03 15.58
C ILE A 214 8.51 4.41 16.13
N SER A 215 9.46 5.33 16.05
CA SER A 215 9.30 6.71 16.53
C SER A 215 9.84 7.68 15.49
N ILE A 216 8.96 8.55 14.99
CA ILE A 216 9.30 9.61 14.04
C ILE A 216 9.13 10.93 14.78
N LYS A 217 10.21 11.70 14.92
CA LYS A 217 10.21 12.93 15.71
C LYS A 217 10.34 14.15 14.80
N SER A 218 9.43 15.10 14.97
CA SER A 218 9.52 16.45 14.41
C SER A 218 9.81 17.45 15.52
N TYR A 219 10.91 18.18 15.42
CA TYR A 219 11.31 19.21 16.38
C TYR A 219 11.10 20.59 15.74
N LEU A 220 10.56 21.53 16.50
CA LEU A 220 10.29 22.90 16.08
C LEU A 220 9.46 23.00 14.78
N GLY A 221 8.63 21.98 14.52
CA GLY A 221 7.84 21.86 13.28
C GLY A 221 8.65 21.51 12.02
N ILE A 222 9.97 21.32 12.12
CA ILE A 222 10.84 21.08 10.95
C ILE A 222 10.48 19.75 10.28
N GLY A 223 9.99 19.87 9.04
CA GLY A 223 9.55 18.75 8.21
C GLY A 223 8.36 18.00 8.82
N LYS A 224 7.49 18.69 9.58
CA LYS A 224 6.32 18.08 10.22
C LYS A 224 5.44 17.35 9.21
N ASP A 225 5.12 18.00 8.09
CA ASP A 225 4.19 17.44 7.10
C ASP A 225 4.79 16.22 6.39
N ARG A 226 6.04 16.31 5.89
CA ARG A 226 6.76 15.15 5.35
C ARG A 226 6.88 13.98 6.32
N LYS A 227 7.07 14.26 7.62
CA LYS A 227 7.14 13.21 8.66
C LYS A 227 5.77 12.62 8.99
N TYR A 228 4.71 13.42 8.82
CA TYR A 228 3.34 12.98 8.97
C TYR A 228 2.93 12.08 7.81
N GLU A 229 3.23 12.47 6.57
CA GLU A 229 3.03 11.64 5.37
C GLU A 229 3.77 10.30 5.48
N LEU A 230 5.03 10.32 5.93
CA LEU A 230 5.80 9.09 6.21
C LEU A 230 5.14 8.21 7.29
N TYR A 231 4.55 8.84 8.31
CA TYR A 231 3.85 8.14 9.38
C TYR A 231 2.54 7.52 8.90
N GLU A 232 1.75 8.23 8.09
CA GLU A 232 0.51 7.71 7.48
C GLU A 232 0.82 6.56 6.54
N SER A 233 1.73 6.75 5.58
CA SER A 233 2.13 5.72 4.62
C SER A 233 2.62 4.44 5.32
N LEU A 234 3.34 4.59 6.43
CA LEU A 234 3.78 3.47 7.24
C LEU A 234 2.63 2.75 7.95
N ILE A 235 1.65 3.48 8.47
CA ILE A 235 0.46 2.88 9.09
C ILE A 235 -0.36 2.13 8.05
N ASP A 236 -0.62 2.74 6.90
CA ASP A 236 -1.41 2.14 5.82
C ASP A 236 -0.76 0.84 5.35
N ASN A 237 0.56 0.86 5.13
CA ASN A 237 1.30 -0.33 4.73
C ASN A 237 1.25 -1.45 5.78
N LEU A 238 1.41 -1.11 7.07
CA LEU A 238 1.29 -2.08 8.15
C LEU A 238 -0.13 -2.63 8.25
N TRP A 239 -1.13 -1.76 8.07
CA TRP A 239 -2.54 -2.09 8.16
C TRP A 239 -2.95 -3.09 7.09
N ASP A 240 -2.70 -2.74 5.82
CA ASP A 240 -3.06 -3.55 4.67
C ASP A 240 -2.40 -4.93 4.72
N ARG A 241 -1.13 -4.96 5.15
CA ARG A 241 -0.35 -6.19 5.13
C ARG A 241 -0.66 -7.15 6.27
N PHE A 242 -0.88 -6.63 7.48
CA PHE A 242 -0.94 -7.49 8.68
C PHE A 242 -2.28 -7.48 9.39
N PHE A 243 -3.07 -6.40 9.26
CA PHE A 243 -4.23 -6.17 10.12
C PHE A 243 -5.56 -6.22 9.37
N SER A 244 -5.64 -5.78 8.11
CA SER A 244 -6.91 -5.67 7.36
C SER A 244 -7.74 -6.96 7.39
N GLN A 245 -7.14 -8.09 7.01
CA GLN A 245 -7.86 -9.37 6.99
C GLN A 245 -8.24 -9.83 8.40
N ASN A 246 -7.29 -9.85 9.33
CA ASN A 246 -7.54 -10.31 10.69
C ASN A 246 -8.61 -9.47 11.40
N PHE A 247 -8.58 -8.15 11.22
CA PHE A 247 -9.56 -7.25 11.82
C PHE A 247 -10.94 -7.41 11.17
N ALA A 248 -10.99 -7.60 9.85
CA ALA A 248 -12.24 -7.92 9.16
C ALA A 248 -12.87 -9.22 9.70
N ASP A 249 -12.07 -10.26 9.89
CA ASP A 249 -12.53 -11.54 10.45
C ASP A 249 -13.02 -11.37 11.90
N MET A 250 -12.28 -10.62 12.74
CA MET A 250 -12.68 -10.31 14.12
C MET A 250 -14.00 -9.53 14.18
N ILE A 251 -14.20 -8.57 13.28
CA ILE A 251 -15.45 -7.80 13.17
C ILE A 251 -16.60 -8.72 12.74
N ALA A 252 -16.39 -9.55 11.71
CA ALA A 252 -17.41 -10.48 11.22
C ALA A 252 -17.85 -11.47 12.30
N ASN A 253 -16.90 -12.03 13.06
CA ASN A 253 -17.19 -12.93 14.17
C ASN A 253 -18.00 -12.23 15.27
N TRP A 254 -17.63 -11.00 15.63
CA TRP A 254 -18.39 -10.21 16.60
C TRP A 254 -19.80 -9.85 16.11
N GLU A 255 -19.96 -9.50 14.82
CA GLU A 255 -21.27 -9.24 14.21
C GLU A 255 -22.16 -10.50 14.23
N ASN A 256 -21.56 -11.69 14.17
CA ASN A 256 -22.24 -12.98 14.33
C ASN A 256 -22.54 -13.36 15.80
N GLY A 257 -22.29 -12.45 16.75
CA GLY A 257 -22.62 -12.62 18.17
C GLY A 257 -21.49 -13.17 19.03
N GLU A 258 -20.29 -13.35 18.49
CA GLU A 258 -19.12 -13.69 19.31
C GLU A 258 -18.71 -12.53 20.21
N THR A 259 -18.16 -12.85 21.37
CA THR A 259 -17.59 -11.85 22.28
C THR A 259 -16.14 -11.60 21.89
N LEU A 260 -15.77 -10.33 21.73
CA LEU A 260 -14.42 -9.91 21.44
C LEU A 260 -13.67 -9.48 22.71
N GLU A 261 -12.47 -10.00 22.91
CA GLU A 261 -11.60 -9.63 24.02
C GLU A 261 -10.35 -8.89 23.50
N ILE A 262 -10.21 -7.62 23.89
CA ILE A 262 -9.09 -6.76 23.50
C ILE A 262 -8.47 -6.15 24.76
N GLY A 263 -7.36 -6.72 25.21
CA GLY A 263 -6.73 -6.30 26.46
C GLY A 263 -7.66 -6.52 27.65
N GLU A 264 -8.00 -5.45 28.37
CA GLU A 264 -8.96 -5.50 29.49
C GLU A 264 -10.41 -5.28 29.06
N LEU A 265 -10.65 -5.08 27.76
CA LEU A 265 -11.98 -4.83 27.22
C LEU A 265 -12.63 -6.12 26.76
N ARG A 266 -13.89 -6.27 27.12
CA ARG A 266 -14.79 -7.29 26.60
C ARG A 266 -15.94 -6.60 25.89
N ILE A 267 -16.15 -6.95 24.63
CA ILE A 267 -17.16 -6.36 23.76
C ILE A 267 -18.09 -7.48 23.28
N ASP A 268 -19.36 -7.40 23.64
CA ASP A 268 -20.40 -8.32 23.16
C ASP A 268 -21.36 -7.59 22.22
N SER A 269 -22.49 -8.19 21.86
CA SER A 269 -23.46 -7.60 20.95
C SER A 269 -24.22 -6.41 21.53
N GLU A 270 -24.28 -6.29 22.86
CA GLU A 270 -25.11 -5.31 23.59
C GLU A 270 -24.29 -4.26 24.34
N SER A 271 -23.01 -4.52 24.60
CA SER A 271 -22.23 -3.72 25.53
C SER A 271 -20.73 -3.79 25.31
N ILE A 272 -20.07 -2.78 25.88
CA ILE A 272 -18.63 -2.76 26.11
C ILE A 272 -18.37 -2.67 27.60
N GLN A 273 -17.44 -3.48 28.09
CA GLN A 273 -17.08 -3.50 29.51
C GLN A 273 -15.58 -3.67 29.73
N ASN A 274 -15.11 -3.17 30.87
CA ASN A 274 -13.82 -3.52 31.46
C ASN A 274 -14.05 -4.14 32.85
N ASN A 275 -12.97 -4.33 33.61
CA ASN A 275 -13.02 -4.90 34.96
C ASN A 275 -13.86 -4.10 35.98
N LYS A 276 -14.22 -2.84 35.68
CA LYS A 276 -14.87 -1.92 36.62
C LYS A 276 -16.24 -1.42 36.15
N VAL A 277 -16.44 -1.31 34.85
CA VAL A 277 -17.58 -0.61 34.24
C VAL A 277 -18.11 -1.42 33.06
N LYS A 278 -19.44 -1.51 32.96
CA LYS A 278 -20.17 -2.04 31.82
C LYS A 278 -21.10 -0.96 31.26
N ILE A 279 -20.98 -0.65 29.97
CA ILE A 279 -21.78 0.36 29.28
C ILE A 279 -22.51 -0.34 28.12
N LYS A 280 -23.85 -0.27 28.13
CA LYS A 280 -24.67 -0.75 27.02
C LYS A 280 -24.55 0.20 25.83
N PHE A 281 -24.60 -0.33 24.61
CA PHE A 281 -24.48 0.51 23.41
C PHE A 281 -25.61 1.54 23.29
N ASP A 282 -26.83 1.19 23.65
CA ASP A 282 -27.98 2.12 23.64
C ASP A 282 -27.88 3.24 24.68
N ASP A 283 -27.01 3.08 25.68
CA ASP A 283 -26.72 4.09 26.70
C ASP A 283 -25.36 4.75 26.47
N MET A 284 -24.70 4.51 25.34
CA MET A 284 -23.34 4.93 25.09
C MET A 284 -23.28 6.34 24.51
N LYS A 285 -22.27 7.13 24.90
CA LYS A 285 -21.85 8.35 24.22
C LYS A 285 -20.34 8.33 24.00
N ILE A 286 -19.93 8.40 22.74
CA ILE A 286 -18.53 8.42 22.33
C ILE A 286 -18.05 9.87 22.22
N LEU A 287 -16.87 10.15 22.78
CA LEU A 287 -16.18 11.44 22.65
C LEU A 287 -14.72 11.19 22.24
N SER A 288 -14.38 11.60 21.02
CA SER A 288 -13.00 11.53 20.53
C SER A 288 -12.18 12.72 21.07
N LYS A 289 -11.02 12.42 21.63
CA LYS A 289 -9.99 13.39 22.04
C LYS A 289 -8.70 13.09 21.29
N TRP A 290 -7.74 14.01 21.37
CA TRP A 290 -6.48 13.92 20.63
C TRP A 290 -5.62 12.72 21.06
N ASP A 291 -5.70 12.27 22.31
CA ASP A 291 -4.91 11.16 22.87
C ASP A 291 -5.74 9.93 23.25
N HIS A 292 -7.07 10.00 23.18
CA HIS A 292 -7.95 8.91 23.62
C HIS A 292 -9.38 9.02 23.06
N ILE A 293 -10.10 7.90 23.12
CA ILE A 293 -11.56 7.82 23.02
C ILE A 293 -12.13 7.70 24.44
N LEU A 294 -13.16 8.48 24.73
CA LEU A 294 -13.92 8.38 25.98
C LEU A 294 -15.33 7.88 25.68
N ILE A 295 -15.73 6.81 26.35
CA ILE A 295 -17.04 6.17 26.24
C ILE A 295 -17.77 6.41 27.55
N ASN A 296 -18.86 7.18 27.53
CA ASN A 296 -19.65 7.47 28.73
C ASN A 296 -21.02 6.79 28.67
N SER A 297 -21.54 6.41 29.83
CA SER A 297 -22.97 6.13 29.98
C SER A 297 -23.76 7.45 29.99
N GLN A 298 -24.84 7.53 29.21
CA GLN A 298 -25.74 8.69 29.19
C GLN A 298 -26.57 8.76 30.48
N SER A 299 -27.00 7.59 30.99
CA SER A 299 -27.77 7.47 32.23
C SER A 299 -26.93 7.69 33.50
N ASN A 300 -25.62 7.41 33.45
CA ASN A 300 -24.71 7.54 34.59
C ASN A 300 -23.33 8.09 34.19
N LEU A 301 -23.15 9.40 34.30
CA LEU A 301 -21.89 10.10 33.96
C LEU A 301 -20.66 9.67 34.79
N LYS A 302 -20.84 8.91 35.88
CA LYS A 302 -19.70 8.35 36.65
C LYS A 302 -19.15 7.07 36.01
N GLN A 303 -19.88 6.47 35.08
CA GLN A 303 -19.47 5.28 34.34
C GLN A 303 -18.86 5.70 33.01
N PHE A 304 -17.55 5.50 32.89
CA PHE A 304 -16.84 5.74 31.66
C PHE A 304 -15.73 4.72 31.42
N ILE A 305 -15.42 4.48 30.15
CA ILE A 305 -14.29 3.70 29.67
C ILE A 305 -13.41 4.64 28.84
N ARG A 306 -12.10 4.67 29.12
CA ARG A 306 -11.13 5.47 28.38
C ARG A 306 -10.19 4.54 27.62
N ILE A 307 -10.04 4.76 26.33
CA ILE A 307 -9.14 4.02 25.43
C ILE A 307 -8.07 4.99 24.94
N GLN A 308 -6.83 4.84 25.38
CA GLN A 308 -5.70 5.70 25.05
C GLN A 308 -4.93 5.14 23.84
N TYR A 309 -4.76 5.95 22.79
CA TYR A 309 -4.17 5.51 21.53
C TYR A 309 -2.76 4.93 21.66
N LEU A 310 -1.98 5.46 22.61
CA LEU A 310 -0.60 5.03 22.86
C LEU A 310 -0.44 4.00 23.99
N LYS A 311 -1.54 3.56 24.63
CA LYS A 311 -1.47 2.55 25.70
C LYS A 311 -2.28 1.31 25.40
N ASP A 312 -3.45 1.46 24.81
CA ASP A 312 -4.34 0.33 24.55
C ASP A 312 -4.04 -0.28 23.18
N TRP A 313 -3.80 -1.59 23.18
CA TRP A 313 -3.56 -2.36 21.96
C TRP A 313 -4.84 -2.51 21.14
N ASN A 314 -4.71 -2.51 19.83
CA ASN A 314 -5.80 -2.66 18.87
C ASN A 314 -6.93 -1.63 19.06
N TRP A 315 -6.59 -0.42 19.53
CA TRP A 315 -7.55 0.68 19.60
C TRP A 315 -8.24 0.97 18.26
N PRO A 316 -7.60 0.81 17.07
CA PRO A 316 -8.30 1.05 15.80
C PRO A 316 -9.47 0.08 15.59
N LEU A 317 -9.30 -1.21 15.94
CA LEU A 317 -10.38 -2.21 15.91
C LEU A 317 -11.53 -1.81 16.84
N ILE A 318 -11.20 -1.36 18.06
CA ILE A 318 -12.20 -0.92 19.02
C ILE A 318 -12.94 0.31 18.47
N SER A 319 -12.22 1.27 17.89
CA SER A 319 -12.82 2.48 17.31
C SER A 319 -13.81 2.13 16.19
N GLU A 320 -13.46 1.19 15.32
CA GLU A 320 -14.31 0.75 14.22
C GLU A 320 -15.62 0.12 14.73
N ILE A 321 -15.54 -0.77 15.72
CA ILE A 321 -16.71 -1.39 16.35
C ILE A 321 -17.63 -0.33 16.98
N LEU A 322 -17.05 0.65 17.68
CA LEU A 322 -17.80 1.72 18.33
C LEU A 322 -18.52 2.61 17.30
N ASN A 323 -17.88 2.93 16.18
CA ASN A 323 -18.46 3.70 15.09
C ASN A 323 -19.67 2.97 14.48
N ARG A 324 -19.52 1.68 14.17
CA ARG A 324 -20.62 0.85 13.63
C ARG A 324 -21.84 0.82 14.55
N LYS A 325 -21.62 0.68 15.87
CA LYS A 325 -22.73 0.71 16.85
C LYS A 325 -23.39 2.08 16.93
N ALA A 326 -22.61 3.16 16.92
CA ALA A 326 -23.15 4.52 16.91
C ALA A 326 -24.02 4.80 15.68
N GLU A 327 -23.62 4.29 14.51
CA GLU A 327 -24.40 4.40 13.28
C GLU A 327 -25.70 3.58 13.31
N GLN A 328 -25.68 2.40 13.93
CA GLN A 328 -26.88 1.57 14.11
C GLN A 328 -27.91 2.24 15.03
N SER A 329 -27.47 2.86 16.14
CA SER A 329 -28.36 3.55 17.08
C SER A 329 -28.91 4.87 16.55
N ALA A 330 -28.36 5.42 15.46
CA ALA A 330 -28.82 6.65 14.83
C ALA A 330 -29.95 6.44 13.81
N LYS A 331 -30.21 5.18 13.40
CA LYS A 331 -31.26 4.81 12.43
C LYS A 331 -32.58 4.51 13.12
#